data_AF-A0A0F7DCC5-F1
#
_entry.id   AF-A0A0F7DCC5-F1
#
_cell.length_a   1.000
_cell.length_b   1.000
_cell.length_c   1.000
_cell.angle_alpha   90.00
_cell.angle_beta   90.00
_cell.angle_gamma   90.00
#
_symmetry.space_group_name_H-M   'P 1'
#
loop_
_entity.id
_entity.type
_entity.pdbx_description
1 polymer ?
#
loop_
_entity_poly.entity_id
_entity_poly.type
_entity_poly.pdbx_seq_one_letter_code
_entity_poly.pdbx_strand_id
1 'polypeptide(L)'
;MLLLSLLFLALAALQARYSLPDSMVLAVVSLTYARGWQKKDDGYVLAATMLASALGAVDVVSAIAKALESVILHETPAFELTPAALGLFALPLYKIKRWAQ
;
A
#
# COMPACT_ATOMS: atom_id res chain seq x y z
N MET A 1 9.47 2.52 -12.27
CA MET A 1 9.75 1.58 -11.17
C MET A 1 10.46 2.28 -10.03
N LEU A 2 11.55 3.03 -10.30
CA LEU A 2 12.11 3.98 -9.32
C LEU A 2 11.09 4.94 -8.69
N LEU A 3 10.22 5.54 -9.51
CA LEU A 3 9.19 6.47 -9.03
C LEU A 3 8.17 5.79 -8.09
N LEU A 4 7.79 4.54 -8.37
CA LEU A 4 6.95 3.71 -7.49
C LEU A 4 7.68 3.35 -6.20
N SER A 5 8.97 2.98 -6.28
CA SER A 5 9.79 2.70 -5.11
C SER A 5 9.89 3.91 -4.17
N LEU A 6 10.16 5.10 -4.71
CA LEU A 6 10.22 6.34 -3.94
C LEU A 6 8.86 6.70 -3.33
N LEU A 7 7.78 6.52 -4.08
CA LEU A 7 6.42 6.74 -3.58
C LEU A 7 6.11 5.83 -2.40
N PHE A 8 6.35 4.52 -2.54
CA PHE A 8 6.13 3.56 -1.44
C PHE A 8 7.05 3.80 -0.24
N LEU A 9 8.27 4.31 -0.46
CA LEU A 9 9.17 4.70 0.64
C LEU A 9 8.63 5.92 1.41
N ALA A 10 8.10 6.92 0.70
CA ALA A 10 7.45 8.06 1.33
C ALA A 10 6.18 7.64 2.09
N LEU A 11 5.37 6.74 1.52
CA LEU A 11 4.22 6.14 2.21
C LEU A 11 4.65 5.39 3.46
N ALA A 12 5.75 4.62 3.42
CA ALA A 12 6.28 3.92 4.59
C ALA A 12 6.65 4.91 5.71
N ALA A 13 7.36 6.00 5.38
CA ALA A 13 7.72 7.03 6.35
C ALA A 13 6.48 7.72 6.96
N LEU A 14 5.41 7.89 6.17
CA LEU A 14 4.15 8.46 6.64
C LEU A 14 3.37 7.47 7.52
N GLN A 15 3.31 6.20 7.11
CA GLN A 15 2.62 5.12 7.81
C GLN A 15 3.29 4.80 9.17
N ALA A 16 4.60 5.05 9.31
CA ALA A 16 5.33 4.81 10.56
C ALA A 16 4.74 5.57 11.76
N ARG A 17 3.99 6.65 11.51
CA ARG A 17 3.28 7.42 12.55
C ARG A 17 1.98 6.76 13.04
N TYR A 18 1.43 5.83 12.26
CA TYR A 18 0.17 5.16 12.53
C TYR A 18 0.39 3.70 12.93
N SER A 19 1.24 3.00 12.20
CA SER A 19 1.47 1.56 12.36
C SER A 19 2.88 1.19 11.90
N LEU A 20 3.71 0.79 12.86
CA LEU A 20 5.05 0.26 12.60
C LEU A 20 5.03 -0.96 11.66
N PRO A 21 4.20 -2.00 11.86
CA PRO A 21 4.21 -3.17 10.97
C PRO A 21 3.83 -2.80 9.53
N ASP A 22 2.82 -1.96 9.32
CA ASP A 22 2.42 -1.56 7.97
C ASP A 22 3.51 -0.73 7.26
N SER A 23 4.22 0.12 8.02
CA SER A 23 5.36 0.87 7.49
C SER A 23 6.50 -0.05 7.04
N MET A 24 6.76 -1.15 7.76
CA MET A 24 7.77 -2.14 7.36
C MET A 24 7.37 -2.84 6.08
N VAL A 25 6.10 -3.20 5.92
CA VAL A 25 5.58 -3.82 4.69
C VAL A 25 5.73 -2.86 3.50
N LEU A 26 5.36 -1.58 3.66
CA LEU A 26 5.54 -0.57 2.61
C LEU A 26 7.02 -0.35 2.25
N ALA A 27 7.93 -0.41 3.23
CA ALA A 27 9.38 -0.36 2.97
C ALA A 27 9.87 -1.59 2.19
N VAL A 28 9.37 -2.79 2.51
CA VAL A 28 9.66 -4.02 1.74
C VAL A 28 9.13 -3.91 0.31
N VAL A 29 7.91 -3.38 0.12
CA VAL A 29 7.33 -3.11 -1.21
C VAL A 29 8.22 -2.14 -1.99
N SER A 30 8.68 -1.05 -1.36
CA SER A 30 9.59 -0.08 -1.97
C SER A 30 10.91 -0.72 -2.41
N LEU A 31 11.53 -1.53 -1.54
CA LEU A 31 12.76 -2.28 -1.85
C LEU A 31 12.57 -3.28 -2.99
N THR A 32 11.39 -3.92 -3.05
CA THR A 32 11.07 -4.89 -4.10
C THR A 32 10.90 -4.20 -5.45
N TYR A 33 10.29 -3.02 -5.51
CA TYR A 33 10.27 -2.17 -6.71
C TYR A 33 11.67 -1.70 -7.13
N ALA A 34 12.54 -1.35 -6.16
CA ALA A 34 13.93 -0.97 -6.44
C ALA A 34 14.73 -2.15 -7.02
N ARG A 35 14.59 -3.34 -6.45
CA ARG A 35 15.20 -4.58 -6.95
C ARG A 35 14.69 -4.96 -8.35
N GLY A 36 13.39 -4.85 -8.60
CA GLY A 36 12.81 -5.10 -9.92
C GLY A 36 13.35 -4.15 -10.99
N TRP A 37 13.61 -2.88 -10.63
CA TRP A 37 14.27 -1.94 -11.51
C TRP A 37 15.74 -2.30 -11.77
N GLN A 38 16.50 -2.64 -10.73
CA GLN A 38 17.92 -3.02 -10.87
C GLN A 38 18.12 -4.27 -11.72
N LYS A 39 17.28 -5.29 -11.53
CA LYS A 39 17.36 -6.56 -12.26
C LYS A 39 16.64 -6.56 -13.61
N LYS A 40 15.92 -5.46 -13.95
CA LYS A 40 15.02 -5.39 -15.11
C LYS A 40 14.07 -6.60 -15.20
N ASP A 41 13.59 -7.05 -14.05
CA ASP A 41 12.74 -8.24 -13.93
C ASP A 41 11.35 -7.82 -13.44
N ASP A 42 10.37 -8.03 -14.32
CA ASP A 42 8.97 -7.69 -14.07
C ASP A 42 8.34 -8.56 -12.97
N GLY A 43 8.92 -9.72 -12.64
CA GLY A 43 8.44 -10.58 -11.55
C GLY A 43 8.49 -9.89 -10.19
N TYR A 44 9.58 -9.15 -9.90
CA TYR A 44 9.69 -8.37 -8.68
C TYR A 44 8.69 -7.21 -8.63
N VAL A 45 8.44 -6.56 -9.77
CA VAL A 45 7.45 -5.49 -9.87
C VAL A 45 6.05 -6.04 -9.58
N LEU A 46 5.74 -7.21 -10.14
CA LEU A 46 4.44 -7.87 -9.95
C LEU A 46 4.24 -8.29 -8.49
N ALA A 47 5.26 -8.89 -7.87
CA ALA A 47 5.23 -9.25 -6.45
C ALA A 47 5.06 -8.01 -5.53
N ALA A 48 5.79 -6.92 -5.79
CA ALA A 48 5.66 -5.67 -5.05
C ALA A 48 4.24 -5.09 -5.16
N THR A 49 3.68 -5.15 -6.37
CA THR A 49 2.33 -4.65 -6.66
C THR A 49 1.25 -5.49 -5.97
N MET A 50 1.40 -6.81 -5.97
CA MET A 50 0.52 -7.72 -5.23
C MET A 50 0.56 -7.45 -3.72
N LEU A 51 1.76 -7.33 -3.14
CA LEU A 51 1.93 -7.01 -1.73
C LEU A 51 1.30 -5.66 -1.35
N ALA A 52 1.53 -4.61 -2.14
CA ALA A 52 0.93 -3.30 -1.94
C ALA A 52 -0.61 -3.36 -1.98
N SER A 53 -1.17 -4.10 -2.93
CA SER A 53 -2.62 -4.23 -3.08
C SER A 53 -3.26 -5.03 -1.94
N ALA A 54 -2.60 -6.09 -1.47
CA ALA A 54 -3.06 -6.87 -0.34
C ALA A 54 -3.07 -6.04 0.94
N LEU A 55 -2.00 -5.27 1.19
CA LEU A 55 -1.92 -4.37 2.33
C LEU A 55 -3.02 -3.30 2.28
N GLY A 56 -3.22 -2.66 1.13
CA GLY A 56 -4.29 -1.69 0.95
C GLY A 56 -5.69 -2.29 1.19
N ALA A 57 -5.91 -3.56 0.81
CA ALA A 57 -7.18 -4.24 1.02
C ALA A 57 -7.44 -4.53 2.49
N VAL A 58 -6.41 -4.99 3.22
CA VAL A 58 -6.49 -5.19 4.67
C VAL A 58 -6.78 -3.86 5.39
N ASP A 59 -6.17 -2.77 4.93
CA ASP A 59 -6.37 -1.45 5.52
C ASP A 59 -7.81 -0.95 5.34
N VAL A 60 -8.38 -1.11 4.14
CA VAL A 60 -9.79 -0.77 3.86
C VAL A 60 -10.75 -1.64 4.69
N VAL A 61 -10.51 -2.94 4.79
CA VAL A 61 -11.34 -3.84 5.61
C VAL A 61 -11.26 -3.45 7.09
N SER A 62 -10.08 -3.08 7.57
CA SER A 62 -9.87 -2.63 8.95
C SER A 62 -10.59 -1.30 9.23
N ALA A 63 -10.57 -0.37 8.28
CA ALA A 63 -11.32 0.89 8.37
C ALA A 63 -12.84 0.64 8.43
N ILE A 64 -13.36 -0.29 7.61
CA ILE A 64 -14.78 -0.69 7.65
C ILE A 64 -15.14 -1.34 8.99
N ALA A 65 -14.27 -2.22 9.51
CA ALA A 65 -14.49 -2.86 10.81
C ALA A 65 -14.57 -1.82 11.94
N LYS A 66 -13.63 -0.86 11.97
CA LYS A 66 -13.65 0.27 12.93
C LYS A 66 -14.89 1.14 12.78
N ALA A 67 -15.34 1.38 11.55
CA ALA A 67 -16.56 2.14 11.29
C ALA A 67 -17.80 1.40 11.86
N LEU A 68 -17.91 0.08 11.63
CA LEU A 68 -18.99 -0.74 12.19
C LEU A 68 -18.95 -0.76 13.72
N GLU A 69 -17.75 -0.90 14.31
CA GLU A 69 -17.54 -0.88 15.75
C GLU A 69 -17.98 0.46 16.36
N SER A 70 -17.66 1.60 15.73
CA SER A 70 -18.10 2.92 16.19
C SER A 70 -19.63 3.10 16.17
N VAL A 71 -20.30 2.52 15.17
CA VAL A 71 -21.78 2.54 15.06
C VAL A 71 -22.41 1.69 16.16
N ILE A 72 -21.83 0.54 16.48
CA ILE A 72 -22.32 -0.36 17.53
C ILE A 72 -22.12 0.27 18.92
N LEU A 73 -20.95 0.87 19.17
CA LEU A 73 -20.57 1.46 20.45
C LEU A 73 -21.13 2.89 20.67
N HIS A 74 -21.84 3.47 19.70
CA HIS A 74 -22.34 4.85 19.74
C HIS A 74 -21.23 5.90 19.97
N GLU A 75 -20.01 5.62 19.53
CA GLU A 75 -18.90 6.56 19.57
C GLU A 75 -18.83 7.37 18.27
N THR A 76 -18.22 8.56 18.32
CA THR A 76 -18.00 9.36 17.11
C THR A 76 -17.11 8.60 16.13
N PRO A 77 -17.54 8.38 14.88
CA PRO A 77 -16.78 7.57 13.92
C PRO A 77 -15.45 8.26 13.58
N ALA A 78 -14.35 7.72 14.09
CA ALA A 78 -13.00 8.10 13.67
C ALA A 78 -12.65 7.32 12.40
N PHE A 79 -13.05 7.83 11.24
CA PHE A 79 -12.62 7.31 9.95
C PHE A 79 -11.16 7.70 9.71
N GLU A 80 -10.22 6.87 10.19
CA GLU A 80 -8.81 7.01 9.88
C GLU A 80 -8.45 6.11 8.70
N LEU A 81 -8.47 6.68 7.49
CA LEU A 81 -7.80 6.04 6.35
C LEU A 81 -6.30 6.28 6.46
N THR A 82 -5.56 5.20 6.62
CA THR A 82 -4.11 5.25 6.66
C THR A 82 -3.49 5.33 5.27
N PRO A 83 -2.27 5.89 5.15
CA PRO A 83 -1.53 5.95 3.89
C PRO A 83 -1.37 4.60 3.17
N ALA A 84 -1.41 3.48 3.90
CA ALA A 84 -1.37 2.12 3.37
C ALA A 84 -2.53 1.78 2.41
N ALA A 85 -3.71 2.38 2.58
CA ALA A 85 -4.87 2.20 1.70
C ALA A 85 -4.57 2.55 0.22
N LEU A 86 -3.62 3.46 -0.03
CA LEU A 86 -3.18 3.82 -1.39
C LEU A 86 -2.50 2.65 -2.13
N GLY A 87 -2.03 1.63 -1.41
CA GLY A 87 -1.49 0.40 -1.98
C GLY A 87 -2.49 -0.35 -2.87
N LEU A 88 -3.80 -0.17 -2.65
CA LEU A 88 -4.87 -0.80 -3.43
C LEU A 88 -4.87 -0.35 -4.90
N PHE A 89 -4.38 0.87 -5.16
CA PHE A 89 -4.26 1.43 -6.52
C PHE A 89 -2.99 0.99 -7.26
N ALA A 90 -2.07 0.28 -6.61
CA ALA A 90 -0.84 -0.19 -7.24
C ALA A 90 -1.11 -1.13 -8.42
N LEU A 91 -2.05 -2.07 -8.27
CA LEU A 91 -2.45 -3.03 -9.31
C LEU A 91 -3.06 -2.35 -10.56
N PRO A 92 -4.07 -1.47 -10.41
CA PRO A 92 -4.59 -0.68 -11.52
C PRO A 92 -3.50 0.13 -12.24
N LEU A 93 -2.63 0.82 -11.49
CA LEU A 93 -1.55 1.65 -12.04
C LEU A 93 -0.54 0.81 -12.83
N TYR A 94 -0.20 -0.39 -12.37
CA TYR A 94 0.66 -1.33 -13.10
C TYR A 94 0.03 -1.78 -14.43
N LYS A 95 -1.27 -2.12 -14.42
CA LYS A 95 -1.99 -2.51 -15.66
C LYS A 95 -2.06 -1.37 -16.67
N ILE A 96 -2.37 -0.14 -16.24
CA ILE A 96 -2.45 1.03 -17.13
C ILE A 96 -1.10 1.29 -17.79
N LYS A 97 0.01 1.20 -17.03
CA LYS A 97 1.36 1.37 -17.59
C LYS A 97 1.71 0.30 -18.61
N ARG A 98 1.33 -0.96 -18.38
CA ARG A 98 1.63 -2.07 -19.31
C ARG A 98 0.89 -1.95 -20.65
N TRP A 99 -0.24 -1.23 -20.69
CA TRP A 99 -0.99 -0.94 -21.92
C TRP A 99 -0.51 0.31 -22.67
N ALA A 100 0.27 1.17 -22.01
CA ALA A 100 0.81 2.40 -22.57
C ALA A 100 2.25 2.25 -23.14
N GLN A 101 2.82 1.04 -23.07
CA GLN A 101 4.09 0.66 -23.69
C GLN A 101 3.85 -0.35 -24.81
#